data_AF-B8HL10-F1
#
_entry.id   AF-B8HL10-F1
#
_cell.length_a   1.000
_cell.length_b   1.000
_cell.length_c   1.000
_cell.angle_alpha   90.00
_cell.angle_beta   90.00
_cell.angle_gamma   90.00
#
_symmetry.space_group_name_H-M   'P 1'
#
loop_
_entity.id
_entity.type
_entity.pdbx_description
1 polymer ?
#
loop_
_entity_poly.entity_id
_entity_poly.type
_entity_poly.pdbx_seq_one_letter_code
_entity_poly.pdbx_strand_id
1 'polypeptide(L)'
;MNLYPCPCCGYKTLDQKPPGTYIICPICFWEDDDELLYPLSNLVSLRHAQRNFINFGACEELWINDVRSPQVDELREPDWQTIDDLAEKARLCLMEKINNAFKDVTLEEGVSLHQARAIDYYDDPQKARQIDSHIPWQEIPDAWIERFHNVFYFMDAKGIRFAIPAYMIWCLKDMNYAVGTDSWDRLISFLKYLKRPAEYNKYFEYLTALTEVQKQVIFEFLGFMDTFTDPGY
;
A
#
# COMPACT_ATOMS: atom_id res chain seq x y z
N MET A 1 -6.55 -24.40 30.08
CA MET A 1 -7.10 -23.28 29.28
C MET A 1 -6.19 -23.10 28.10
N ASN A 2 -6.73 -22.80 26.91
CA ASN A 2 -5.91 -22.49 25.75
C ASN A 2 -5.60 -20.99 25.78
N LEU A 3 -4.31 -20.65 25.76
CA LEU A 3 -3.85 -19.27 25.64
C LEU A 3 -3.74 -18.88 24.16
N TYR A 4 -4.03 -17.62 23.86
CA TYR A 4 -3.95 -17.02 22.54
C TYR A 4 -2.70 -16.13 22.43
N PRO A 5 -2.10 -16.04 21.23
CA PRO A 5 -0.92 -15.21 21.02
C PRO A 5 -1.27 -13.72 21.14
N CYS A 6 -0.44 -12.98 21.89
CA CYS A 6 -0.50 -11.53 21.90
C CYS A 6 -0.21 -10.97 20.49
N PRO A 7 -1.01 -10.02 19.98
CA PRO A 7 -0.79 -9.46 18.64
C PRO A 7 0.56 -8.73 18.52
N CYS A 8 1.08 -8.15 19.61
CA CYS A 8 2.34 -7.41 19.63
C CYS A 8 3.59 -8.31 19.64
N CYS A 9 3.61 -9.38 20.44
CA CYS A 9 4.83 -10.20 20.61
C CYS A 9 4.70 -11.65 20.10
N GLY A 10 3.49 -12.14 19.88
CA GLY A 10 3.21 -13.51 19.40
C GLY A 10 3.28 -14.60 20.45
N TYR A 11 3.64 -14.28 21.71
CA TYR A 11 3.63 -15.24 22.80
C TYR A 11 2.21 -15.51 23.30
N LYS A 12 1.91 -16.76 23.63
CA LYS A 12 0.58 -17.18 24.10
C LYS A 12 0.39 -16.80 25.56
N THR A 13 -0.18 -15.61 25.80
CA THR A 13 -0.40 -15.06 27.15
C THR A 13 -1.84 -14.63 27.42
N LEU A 14 -2.69 -14.55 26.39
CA LEU A 14 -4.06 -14.05 26.52
C LEU A 14 -5.02 -15.21 26.79
N ASP A 15 -5.89 -15.10 27.78
CA ASP A 15 -6.88 -16.16 28.09
C ASP A 15 -8.15 -16.07 27.23
N GLN A 16 -8.27 -14.99 26.45
CA GLN A 16 -9.33 -14.72 25.51
C GLN A 16 -8.75 -14.48 24.11
N LYS A 17 -9.57 -14.68 23.08
CA LYS A 17 -9.14 -14.53 21.69
C LYS A 17 -9.08 -13.03 21.33
N PRO A 18 -7.91 -12.50 20.92
CA PRO A 18 -7.78 -11.12 20.42
C PRO A 18 -8.47 -10.94 19.05
N PRO A 19 -8.75 -9.68 18.62
CA PRO A 19 -8.46 -8.42 19.32
C PRO A 19 -9.55 -8.02 20.33
N GLY A 20 -9.27 -7.00 21.14
CA GLY A 20 -10.24 -6.34 22.02
C GLY A 20 -10.52 -7.08 23.33
N THR A 21 -9.54 -7.79 23.87
CA THR A 21 -9.66 -8.50 25.16
C THR A 21 -9.40 -7.59 26.37
N TYR A 22 -8.79 -6.42 26.17
CA TYR A 22 -8.33 -5.48 27.20
C TYR A 22 -7.32 -6.10 28.19
N ILE A 23 -6.67 -7.20 27.79
CA ILE A 23 -5.67 -7.90 28.59
C ILE A 23 -4.30 -7.30 28.28
N ILE A 24 -3.53 -7.00 29.33
CA ILE A 24 -2.14 -6.58 29.22
C ILE A 24 -1.24 -7.81 29.13
N CYS A 25 -0.48 -7.93 28.04
CA CYS A 25 0.49 -9.00 27.87
C CYS A 25 1.67 -8.80 28.84
N PRO A 26 1.98 -9.74 29.75
CA PRO A 26 3.08 -9.56 30.71
C PRO A 26 4.48 -9.61 30.07
N ILE A 27 4.59 -10.05 28.81
CA ILE A 27 5.87 -10.20 28.10
C ILE A 27 6.26 -8.91 27.37
N CYS A 28 5.29 -8.19 26.81
CA CYS A 28 5.56 -6.97 26.04
C CYS A 28 4.83 -5.74 26.57
N PHE A 29 3.93 -5.89 27.54
CA PHE A 29 3.08 -4.85 28.12
C PHE A 29 2.05 -4.22 27.17
N TRP A 30 1.83 -4.80 25.98
CA TRP A 30 0.73 -4.39 25.10
C TRP A 30 -0.63 -4.73 25.72
N GLU A 31 -1.50 -3.73 25.85
CA GLU A 31 -2.92 -3.95 26.13
C GLU A 31 -3.63 -4.28 24.82
N ASP A 32 -4.29 -5.42 24.74
CA ASP A 32 -5.08 -5.82 23.57
C ASP A 32 -6.41 -5.04 23.50
N ASP A 33 -6.32 -3.75 23.21
CA ASP A 33 -7.45 -2.86 23.01
C ASP A 33 -8.06 -3.02 21.60
N ASP A 34 -9.34 -2.65 21.48
CA ASP A 34 -9.98 -2.51 20.18
C ASP A 34 -9.68 -1.09 19.66
N GLU A 35 -8.60 -0.98 18.89
CA GLU A 35 -8.11 0.28 18.28
C GLU A 35 -9.20 1.01 17.46
N LEU A 36 -10.30 0.34 17.07
CA LEU A 36 -11.38 0.90 16.26
C LEU A 36 -12.31 1.86 17.00
N LEU A 37 -12.33 1.85 18.35
CA LEU A 37 -13.34 2.58 19.10
C LEU A 37 -12.79 3.83 19.83
N TYR A 38 -11.62 3.80 20.45
CA TYR A 38 -10.99 4.97 21.11
C TYR A 38 -9.50 4.71 21.39
N PRO A 39 -8.55 5.54 20.91
CA PRO A 39 -7.12 5.37 21.20
C PRO A 39 -6.82 6.00 22.56
N LEU A 40 -6.89 5.21 23.64
CA LEU A 40 -6.63 5.74 24.99
C LEU A 40 -5.77 4.84 25.87
N SER A 41 -5.62 3.54 25.58
CA SER A 41 -4.83 2.62 26.42
C SER A 41 -3.35 2.59 26.03
N ASN A 42 -3.05 2.42 24.73
CA ASN A 42 -1.67 2.44 24.21
C ASN A 42 -1.32 3.81 23.58
N LEU A 43 -0.10 4.31 23.78
CA LEU A 43 0.34 5.59 23.17
C LEU A 43 0.90 5.42 21.75
N VAL A 44 1.13 4.18 21.33
CA VAL A 44 1.64 3.81 20.01
C VAL A 44 0.71 2.81 19.34
N SER A 45 0.68 2.79 18.00
CA SER A 45 -0.07 1.76 17.25
C SER A 45 0.52 0.36 17.45
N LEU A 46 -0.27 -0.67 17.19
CA LEU A 46 0.20 -2.05 17.23
C LEU A 46 1.46 -2.29 16.38
N ARG A 47 1.58 -1.72 15.18
CA ARG A 47 2.79 -1.89 14.35
C ARG A 47 4.02 -1.25 15.00
N HIS A 48 3.86 -0.09 15.61
CA HIS A 48 4.93 0.54 16.38
C HIS A 48 5.30 -0.29 17.61
N ALA A 49 4.31 -0.83 18.34
CA ALA A 49 4.55 -1.73 19.46
C ALA A 49 5.30 -3.01 19.05
N GLN A 50 4.96 -3.60 17.91
CA GLN A 50 5.68 -4.77 17.36
C GLN A 50 7.15 -4.44 17.05
N ARG A 51 7.43 -3.28 16.43
CA ARG A 51 8.79 -2.80 16.18
C ARG A 51 9.56 -2.57 17.49
N ASN A 52 8.92 -1.92 18.45
CA ASN A 52 9.47 -1.66 19.78
C ASN A 52 9.82 -2.96 20.51
N PHE A 53 8.92 -3.95 20.49
CA PHE A 53 9.16 -5.24 21.11
C PHE A 53 10.34 -5.96 20.48
N ILE A 54 10.48 -5.92 19.16
CA ILE A 54 11.64 -6.49 18.46
C ILE A 54 12.94 -5.77 18.86
N ASN A 55 12.90 -4.45 19.03
CA ASN A 55 14.07 -3.64 19.31
C ASN A 55 14.54 -3.73 20.77
N PHE A 56 13.62 -3.71 21.75
CA PHE A 56 13.96 -3.62 23.17
C PHE A 56 13.07 -4.45 24.11
N GLY A 57 12.15 -5.27 23.59
CA GLY A 57 11.41 -6.26 24.39
C GLY A 57 10.15 -5.75 25.09
N ALA A 58 9.70 -4.51 24.82
CA ALA A 58 8.44 -3.96 25.32
C ALA A 58 7.69 -3.20 24.21
N CYS A 59 6.38 -3.00 24.34
CA CYS A 59 5.57 -2.26 23.38
C CYS A 59 5.91 -0.76 23.36
N GLU A 60 6.41 -0.22 24.47
CA GLU A 60 6.87 1.16 24.61
C GLU A 60 8.07 1.21 25.58
N GLU A 61 8.95 2.20 25.42
CA GLU A 61 10.16 2.33 26.25
C GLU A 61 9.84 2.47 27.74
N LEU A 62 8.71 3.10 28.07
CA LEU A 62 8.33 3.38 29.44
C LEU A 62 7.98 2.09 30.24
N TRP A 63 7.64 1.01 29.55
CA TRP A 63 7.25 -0.27 30.14
C TRP A 63 8.38 -1.30 30.23
N ILE A 64 9.62 -0.94 29.86
CA ILE A 64 10.78 -1.85 29.87
C ILE A 64 11.01 -2.47 31.26
N ASN A 65 10.67 -1.77 32.34
CA ASN A 65 10.85 -2.27 33.71
C ASN A 65 9.68 -3.10 34.23
N ASP A 66 8.57 -3.18 33.47
CA ASP A 66 7.34 -3.86 33.86
C ASP A 66 7.09 -5.14 33.04
N VAL A 67 7.92 -5.43 32.04
CA VAL A 67 7.91 -6.69 31.29
C VAL A 67 8.68 -7.81 31.99
N ARG A 68 8.34 -9.05 31.66
CA ARG A 68 9.10 -10.24 32.06
C ARG A 68 9.43 -11.14 30.88
N SER A 69 10.43 -12.00 31.06
CA SER A 69 10.70 -13.07 30.09
C SER A 69 9.51 -14.06 30.00
N PRO A 70 9.30 -14.69 28.83
CA PRO A 70 8.31 -15.75 28.66
C PRO A 70 8.57 -16.93 29.61
N GLN A 71 7.49 -17.56 30.09
CA GLN A 71 7.56 -18.83 30.81
C GLN A 71 7.73 -20.01 29.84
N VAL A 72 8.10 -21.18 30.36
CA VAL A 72 8.43 -22.38 29.56
C VAL A 72 7.23 -22.87 28.72
N ASP A 73 6.02 -22.68 29.22
CA ASP A 73 4.76 -23.06 28.58
C ASP A 73 4.12 -21.93 27.74
N GLU A 74 4.63 -20.70 27.85
CA GLU A 74 4.23 -19.56 27.01
C GLU A 74 4.99 -19.62 25.69
N LEU A 75 4.62 -20.58 24.84
CA LEU A 75 5.22 -20.73 23.52
C LEU A 75 4.81 -19.56 22.60
N ARG A 76 5.76 -19.10 21.79
CA ARG A 76 5.49 -18.17 20.69
C ARG A 76 4.77 -18.90 19.57
N GLU A 77 3.74 -18.28 18.98
CA GLU A 77 3.06 -18.82 17.81
C GLU A 77 4.06 -18.92 16.64
N PRO A 78 4.33 -20.13 16.09
CA PRO A 78 5.37 -20.32 15.09
C PRO A 78 5.19 -19.50 13.82
N ASP A 79 3.94 -19.25 13.42
CA ASP A 79 3.59 -18.49 12.23
C ASP A 79 3.26 -17.02 12.55
N TRP A 80 3.61 -16.52 13.74
CA TRP A 80 3.43 -15.11 14.07
C TRP A 80 4.34 -14.24 13.19
N GLN A 81 3.75 -13.18 12.65
CA GLN A 81 4.42 -12.22 11.78
C GLN A 81 4.05 -10.81 12.25
N THR A 82 4.98 -9.86 12.08
CA THR A 82 4.64 -8.45 12.28
C THR A 82 3.74 -7.95 11.15
N ILE A 83 3.07 -6.82 11.39
CA ILE A 83 2.35 -6.08 10.36
C ILE A 83 3.31 -5.69 9.22
N ASP A 84 4.57 -5.36 9.53
CA ASP A 84 5.59 -5.08 8.50
C ASP A 84 5.92 -6.29 7.64
N ASP A 85 6.10 -7.47 8.23
CA ASP A 85 6.36 -8.71 7.49
C ASP A 85 5.19 -9.08 6.58
N LEU A 86 3.97 -8.92 7.09
CA LEU A 86 2.73 -9.13 6.32
C LEU A 86 2.61 -8.13 5.18
N ALA A 87 2.87 -6.84 5.46
CA ALA A 87 2.86 -5.78 4.47
C ALA A 87 3.87 -6.05 3.36
N GLU A 88 5.10 -6.42 3.71
CA GLU A 88 6.16 -6.69 2.74
C GLU A 88 5.82 -7.89 1.84
N LYS A 89 5.33 -8.98 2.43
CA LYS A 89 4.89 -10.15 1.66
C LYS A 89 3.74 -9.81 0.71
N ALA A 90 2.75 -9.06 1.20
CA ALA A 90 1.62 -8.61 0.39
C ALA A 90 2.07 -7.66 -0.74
N ARG A 91 2.99 -6.73 -0.44
CA ARG A 91 3.56 -5.77 -1.39
C ARG A 91 4.25 -6.49 -2.55
N LEU A 92 5.13 -7.45 -2.26
CA LEU A 92 5.84 -8.24 -3.27
C LEU A 92 4.88 -9.05 -4.14
N CYS A 93 3.90 -9.73 -3.53
CA CYS A 93 2.88 -10.47 -4.26
C CYS A 93 2.05 -9.55 -5.18
N LEU A 94 1.69 -8.37 -4.69
CA LEU A 94 0.94 -7.39 -5.47
C LEU A 94 1.76 -6.85 -6.64
N MET A 95 3.05 -6.54 -6.45
CA MET A 95 3.94 -6.12 -7.53
C MET A 95 4.01 -7.19 -8.63
N GLU A 96 4.11 -8.47 -8.28
CA GLU A 96 4.11 -9.57 -9.24
C GLU A 96 2.78 -9.64 -10.02
N LYS A 97 1.64 -9.54 -9.33
CA LYS A 97 0.31 -9.50 -9.96
C LYS A 97 0.17 -8.34 -10.93
N ILE A 98 0.62 -7.14 -10.57
CA ILE A 98 0.58 -5.95 -11.44
C ILE A 98 1.41 -6.21 -12.70
N ASN A 99 2.65 -6.66 -12.54
CA ASN A 99 3.52 -6.98 -13.67
C ASN A 99 2.86 -8.01 -14.60
N ASN A 100 2.29 -9.09 -14.06
CA ASN A 100 1.63 -10.12 -14.87
C ASN A 100 0.36 -9.62 -15.58
N ALA A 101 -0.45 -8.79 -14.91
CA ALA A 101 -1.69 -8.24 -15.47
C ALA A 101 -1.46 -7.23 -16.61
N PHE A 102 -0.30 -6.57 -16.61
CA PHE A 102 0.06 -5.54 -17.60
C PHE A 102 1.25 -5.92 -18.49
N LYS A 103 1.75 -7.16 -18.40
CA LYS A 103 2.99 -7.59 -19.08
C LYS A 103 3.06 -7.28 -20.57
N ASP A 104 1.95 -7.48 -21.29
CA ASP A 104 1.86 -7.34 -22.75
C ASP A 104 1.26 -5.98 -23.18
N VAL A 105 1.03 -5.07 -22.22
CA VAL A 105 0.48 -3.74 -22.53
C VAL A 105 1.55 -2.88 -23.17
N THR A 106 1.23 -2.34 -24.35
CA THR A 106 2.04 -1.36 -25.06
C THR A 106 1.26 -0.04 -25.18
N LEU A 107 1.96 1.04 -25.52
CA LEU A 107 1.32 2.35 -25.66
C LEU A 107 0.33 2.40 -26.83
N GLU A 108 0.56 1.61 -27.89
CA GLU A 108 -0.18 1.70 -29.15
C GLU A 108 -0.24 3.16 -29.68
N GLU A 109 -1.41 3.62 -30.11
CA GLU A 109 -1.69 5.02 -30.46
C GLU A 109 -2.08 5.89 -29.25
N GLY A 110 -1.98 5.35 -28.03
CA GLY A 110 -2.34 6.05 -26.80
C GLY A 110 -1.41 7.21 -26.49
N VAL A 111 -1.89 8.22 -25.77
CA VAL A 111 -1.11 9.42 -25.41
C VAL A 111 -0.03 9.05 -24.39
N SER A 112 1.24 9.34 -24.68
CA SER A 112 2.37 9.06 -23.78
C SER A 112 2.49 10.07 -22.62
N LEU A 113 3.36 9.84 -21.64
CA LEU A 113 3.54 10.77 -20.50
C LEU A 113 4.06 12.13 -20.98
N HIS A 114 5.08 12.14 -21.85
CA HIS A 114 5.63 13.38 -22.40
C HIS A 114 4.64 14.07 -23.33
N GLN A 115 3.87 13.31 -24.11
CA GLN A 115 2.81 13.87 -24.95
C GLN A 115 1.73 14.55 -24.09
N ALA A 116 1.27 13.88 -23.02
CA ALA A 116 0.31 14.43 -22.05
C ALA A 116 0.83 15.71 -21.39
N ARG A 117 2.10 15.71 -20.97
CA ARG A 117 2.75 16.90 -20.43
C ARG A 117 2.83 18.03 -21.46
N ALA A 118 3.20 17.74 -22.71
CA ALA A 118 3.26 18.75 -23.75
C ALA A 118 1.88 19.39 -24.01
N ILE A 119 0.81 18.60 -23.96
CA ILE A 119 -0.57 19.10 -24.06
C ILE A 119 -0.89 20.09 -22.92
N ASP A 120 -0.54 19.76 -21.68
CA ASP A 120 -0.76 20.63 -20.51
C ASP A 120 0.02 21.96 -20.61
N TYR A 121 1.24 21.92 -21.15
CA TYR A 121 2.14 23.07 -21.26
C TYR A 121 2.03 23.81 -22.61
N TYR A 122 1.09 23.43 -23.48
CA TYR A 122 0.90 23.99 -24.83
C TYR A 122 2.14 23.87 -25.74
N ASP A 123 2.94 22.81 -25.55
CA ASP A 123 4.09 22.44 -26.38
C ASP A 123 3.68 21.50 -27.52
N ASP A 124 4.63 21.13 -28.40
CA ASP A 124 4.42 20.19 -29.52
C ASP A 124 4.28 18.72 -29.01
N PRO A 125 3.07 18.13 -29.04
CA PRO A 125 2.86 16.79 -28.50
C PRO A 125 3.46 15.69 -29.39
N GLN A 126 3.56 15.92 -30.71
CA GLN A 126 4.10 14.91 -31.63
C GLN A 126 5.61 14.77 -31.49
N LYS A 127 6.29 15.90 -31.27
CA LYS A 127 7.72 15.90 -30.91
C LYS A 127 7.95 15.25 -29.55
N ALA A 128 7.12 15.58 -28.56
CA ALA A 128 7.25 15.03 -27.21
C ALA A 128 7.03 13.52 -27.15
N ARG A 129 6.09 12.99 -27.94
CA ARG A 129 5.82 11.54 -28.06
C ARG A 129 7.05 10.72 -28.40
N GLN A 130 7.98 11.26 -29.20
CA GLN A 130 9.20 10.54 -29.60
C GLN A 130 10.13 10.24 -28.43
N ILE A 131 9.99 10.94 -27.30
CA ILE A 131 10.83 10.79 -26.11
C ILE A 131 10.57 9.44 -25.43
N ASP A 132 9.32 8.99 -25.36
CA ASP A 132 8.92 7.88 -24.50
C ASP A 132 7.99 6.84 -25.16
N SER A 133 7.56 7.04 -26.41
CA SER A 133 6.65 6.09 -27.09
C SER A 133 7.24 4.70 -27.34
N HIS A 134 8.57 4.59 -27.34
CA HIS A 134 9.30 3.35 -27.56
C HIS A 134 9.70 2.65 -26.25
N ILE A 135 9.50 3.30 -25.11
CA ILE A 135 9.90 2.79 -23.80
C ILE A 135 8.77 1.91 -23.27
N PRO A 136 9.04 0.65 -22.86
CA PRO A 136 8.02 -0.18 -22.22
C PRO A 136 7.66 0.41 -20.85
N TRP A 137 6.42 0.24 -20.39
CA TRP A 137 5.96 0.87 -19.15
C TRP A 137 6.81 0.48 -17.94
N GLN A 138 7.40 -0.72 -17.96
CA GLN A 138 8.29 -1.27 -16.92
C GLN A 138 9.60 -0.48 -16.78
N GLU A 139 10.02 0.22 -17.83
CA GLU A 139 11.28 0.97 -17.90
C GLU A 139 11.07 2.49 -17.79
N ILE A 140 9.84 2.95 -17.54
CA ILE A 140 9.58 4.36 -17.26
C ILE A 140 10.40 4.78 -16.04
N PRO A 141 11.27 5.79 -16.16
CA PRO A 141 12.08 6.26 -15.04
C PRO A 141 11.22 6.78 -13.88
N ASP A 142 11.61 6.42 -12.66
CA ASP A 142 10.92 6.86 -11.43
C ASP A 142 10.86 8.40 -11.32
N ALA A 143 11.90 9.10 -11.76
CA ALA A 143 11.94 10.56 -11.80
C ALA A 143 10.90 11.19 -12.76
N TRP A 144 10.47 10.45 -13.79
CA TRP A 144 9.39 10.91 -14.67
C TRP A 144 8.05 10.77 -13.96
N ILE A 145 7.82 9.65 -13.28
CA ILE A 145 6.61 9.40 -12.51
C ILE A 145 6.43 10.46 -11.42
N GLU A 146 7.49 10.78 -10.68
CA GLU A 146 7.49 11.83 -9.65
C GLU A 146 7.17 13.21 -10.25
N ARG A 147 7.79 13.55 -11.39
CA ARG A 147 7.62 14.85 -12.03
C ARG A 147 6.27 15.01 -12.75
N PHE A 148 5.66 13.92 -13.19
CA PHE A 148 4.52 13.90 -14.11
C PHE A 148 3.22 13.51 -13.39
N HIS A 149 2.96 14.10 -12.22
CA HIS A 149 1.79 13.78 -11.39
C HIS A 149 0.42 14.08 -12.04
N ASN A 150 0.32 15.03 -12.98
CA ASN A 150 -0.96 15.46 -13.57
C ASN A 150 -1.28 14.89 -14.95
N VAL A 151 -0.47 13.98 -15.49
CA VAL A 151 -0.63 13.53 -16.89
C VAL A 151 -1.94 12.81 -17.17
N PHE A 152 -2.55 12.14 -16.18
CA PHE A 152 -3.80 11.39 -16.36
C PHE A 152 -4.98 12.23 -16.88
N TYR A 153 -4.97 13.56 -16.69
CA TYR A 153 -6.03 14.43 -17.22
C TYR A 153 -5.93 14.68 -18.73
N PHE A 154 -4.75 14.42 -19.32
CA PHE A 154 -4.44 14.69 -20.72
C PHE A 154 -4.18 13.41 -21.52
N MET A 155 -4.25 12.25 -20.86
CA MET A 155 -4.10 10.94 -21.48
C MET A 155 -5.44 10.37 -21.93
N ASP A 156 -5.41 9.61 -23.01
CA ASP A 156 -6.54 8.82 -23.47
C ASP A 156 -6.59 7.44 -22.78
N ALA A 157 -7.61 6.63 -23.09
CA ALA A 157 -7.81 5.35 -22.42
C ALA A 157 -6.65 4.37 -22.58
N LYS A 158 -5.99 4.37 -23.75
CA LYS A 158 -4.83 3.53 -24.03
C LYS A 158 -3.59 4.01 -23.27
N GLY A 159 -3.32 5.31 -23.30
CA GLY A 159 -2.22 5.92 -22.55
C GLY A 159 -2.34 5.65 -21.05
N ILE A 160 -3.53 5.81 -20.48
CA ILE A 160 -3.79 5.51 -19.08
C ILE A 160 -3.55 4.03 -18.76
N ARG A 161 -4.10 3.11 -19.56
CA ARG A 161 -3.86 1.67 -19.39
C ARG A 161 -2.38 1.31 -19.42
N PHE A 162 -1.61 2.00 -20.26
CA PHE A 162 -0.17 1.86 -20.36
C PHE A 162 0.59 2.40 -19.13
N ALA A 163 0.23 3.58 -18.62
CA ALA A 163 1.01 4.25 -17.58
C ALA A 163 0.66 3.85 -16.13
N ILE A 164 -0.60 3.56 -15.82
CA ILE A 164 -1.03 3.18 -14.46
C ILE A 164 -0.13 2.12 -13.80
N PRO A 165 0.22 0.98 -14.43
CA PRO A 165 1.04 -0.04 -13.76
C PRO A 165 2.41 0.50 -13.33
N ALA A 166 3.02 1.39 -14.10
CA ALA A 166 4.29 2.02 -13.74
C ALA A 166 4.15 2.85 -12.46
N TYR A 167 3.10 3.66 -12.35
CA TYR A 167 2.82 4.47 -11.17
C TYR A 167 2.50 3.61 -9.94
N MET A 168 1.70 2.54 -10.08
CA MET A 168 1.42 1.62 -8.97
C MET A 168 2.70 0.92 -8.49
N ILE A 169 3.53 0.42 -9.41
CA ILE A 169 4.82 -0.19 -9.07
C ILE A 169 5.75 0.81 -8.40
N TRP A 170 5.83 2.05 -8.90
CA TRP A 170 6.62 3.11 -8.28
C TRP A 170 6.21 3.36 -6.83
N CYS A 171 4.91 3.48 -6.54
CA CYS A 171 4.42 3.62 -5.17
C CYS A 171 4.80 2.43 -4.28
N LEU A 172 4.79 1.21 -4.83
CA LEU A 172 5.14 0.00 -4.09
C LEU A 172 6.65 -0.18 -3.90
N LYS A 173 7.51 0.41 -4.74
CA LYS A 173 8.99 0.27 -4.62
C LYS A 173 9.51 0.89 -3.32
N ASP A 174 9.02 2.08 -2.98
CA ASP A 174 9.36 2.79 -1.74
C ASP A 174 8.13 3.54 -1.21
N MET A 175 7.37 2.87 -0.35
CA MET A 175 6.14 3.45 0.21
C MET A 175 6.43 4.59 1.18
N ASN A 176 7.56 4.56 1.89
CA ASN A 176 7.93 5.61 2.84
C ASN A 176 8.20 6.93 2.12
N TYR A 177 8.74 6.84 0.91
CA TYR A 177 8.97 8.00 0.06
C TYR A 177 7.74 8.41 -0.75
N ALA A 178 7.04 7.46 -1.37
CA ALA A 178 5.97 7.76 -2.31
C ALA A 178 4.71 8.32 -1.65
N VAL A 179 4.33 7.81 -0.47
CA VAL A 179 3.07 8.20 0.20
C VAL A 179 3.11 9.69 0.57
N GLY A 180 2.06 10.41 0.19
CA GLY A 180 1.94 11.86 0.41
C GLY A 180 2.65 12.74 -0.63
N THR A 181 3.27 12.16 -1.66
CA THR A 181 3.73 12.93 -2.84
C THR A 181 2.57 13.29 -3.76
N ASP A 182 2.73 14.34 -4.57
CA ASP A 182 1.73 14.73 -5.58
C ASP A 182 1.40 13.56 -6.54
N SER A 183 2.40 12.79 -6.98
CA SER A 183 2.17 11.65 -7.88
C SER A 183 1.34 10.54 -7.22
N TRP A 184 1.59 10.26 -5.94
CA TRP A 184 0.78 9.31 -5.18
C TRP A 184 -0.65 9.81 -5.01
N ASP A 185 -0.84 11.07 -4.57
CA ASP A 185 -2.17 11.66 -4.37
C ASP A 185 -3.00 11.64 -5.66
N ARG A 186 -2.39 12.02 -6.79
CA ARG A 186 -3.06 12.04 -8.09
C ARG A 186 -3.41 10.63 -8.57
N LEU A 187 -2.51 9.65 -8.38
CA LEU A 187 -2.79 8.25 -8.68
C LEU A 187 -3.97 7.73 -7.85
N ILE A 188 -3.91 7.86 -6.52
CA ILE A 188 -4.95 7.34 -5.62
C ILE A 188 -6.29 7.99 -5.91
N SER A 189 -6.32 9.31 -6.08
CA SER A 189 -7.53 10.04 -6.46
C SER A 189 -8.11 9.52 -7.78
N PHE A 190 -7.29 9.38 -8.81
CA PHE A 190 -7.70 8.89 -10.12
C PHE A 190 -8.26 7.44 -10.05
N LEU A 191 -7.55 6.53 -9.39
CA LEU A 191 -7.99 5.14 -9.24
C LEU A 191 -9.28 5.02 -8.40
N LYS A 192 -9.46 5.87 -7.38
CA LYS A 192 -10.72 5.93 -6.61
C LYS A 192 -11.91 6.35 -7.48
N TYR A 193 -11.72 7.28 -8.42
CA TYR A 193 -12.75 7.63 -9.40
C TYR A 193 -13.06 6.48 -10.37
N LEU A 194 -12.05 5.74 -10.84
CA LEU A 194 -12.26 4.55 -11.68
C LEU A 194 -13.13 3.49 -10.97
N LYS A 195 -13.04 3.36 -9.65
CA LYS A 195 -13.87 2.44 -8.86
C LYS A 195 -15.35 2.86 -8.76
N ARG A 196 -15.70 4.11 -9.09
CA ARG A 196 -17.06 4.67 -8.99
C ARG A 196 -17.57 5.24 -10.33
N PRO A 197 -17.71 4.43 -11.39
CA PRO A 197 -18.00 4.94 -12.73
C PRO A 197 -19.42 5.48 -12.92
N ALA A 198 -20.39 4.99 -12.13
CA ALA A 198 -21.79 5.40 -12.24
C ALA A 198 -22.02 6.91 -11.96
N GLU A 199 -21.07 7.56 -11.28
CA GLU A 199 -21.14 8.98 -10.93
C GLU A 199 -20.49 9.87 -12.01
N TYR A 200 -19.74 9.30 -12.96
CA TYR A 200 -18.88 10.06 -13.88
C TYR A 200 -18.70 9.38 -15.24
N ASN A 201 -19.56 9.72 -16.22
CA ASN A 201 -19.51 9.18 -17.59
C ASN A 201 -18.14 9.29 -18.28
N LYS A 202 -17.33 10.31 -17.93
CA LYS A 202 -16.01 10.51 -18.53
C LYS A 202 -15.00 9.38 -18.23
N TYR A 203 -15.26 8.52 -17.23
CA TYR A 203 -14.35 7.43 -16.89
C TYR A 203 -14.74 6.07 -17.46
N PHE A 204 -15.89 5.99 -18.14
CA PHE A 204 -16.37 4.75 -18.73
C PHE A 204 -15.38 4.20 -19.77
N GLU A 205 -14.80 5.07 -20.60
CA GLU A 205 -13.84 4.68 -21.64
C GLU A 205 -12.53 4.10 -21.07
N TYR A 206 -12.06 4.58 -19.91
CA TYR A 206 -10.88 3.98 -19.26
C TYR A 206 -11.17 2.57 -18.77
N LEU A 207 -12.36 2.34 -18.21
CA LEU A 207 -12.74 1.02 -17.72
C LEU A 207 -12.96 0.02 -18.85
N THR A 208 -13.45 0.44 -20.01
CA THR A 208 -13.60 -0.45 -21.16
C THR A 208 -12.25 -0.82 -21.78
N ALA A 209 -11.23 0.03 -21.64
CA ALA A 209 -9.87 -0.29 -22.08
C ALA A 209 -9.18 -1.35 -21.20
N LEU A 210 -9.56 -1.48 -19.93
CA LEU A 210 -8.98 -2.41 -18.97
C LEU A 210 -9.64 -3.80 -19.04
N THR A 211 -8.83 -4.86 -18.93
CA THR A 211 -9.36 -6.22 -18.73
C THR A 211 -9.85 -6.41 -17.29
N GLU A 212 -10.64 -7.45 -17.03
CA GLU A 212 -11.11 -7.76 -15.67
C GLU A 212 -9.95 -8.03 -14.71
N VAL A 213 -8.88 -8.71 -15.17
CA VAL A 213 -7.67 -8.94 -14.37
C VAL A 213 -6.97 -7.62 -14.02
N GLN A 214 -6.90 -6.68 -14.97
CA GLN A 214 -6.31 -5.36 -14.74
C GLN A 214 -7.13 -4.53 -13.74
N LYS A 215 -8.46 -4.57 -13.82
CA LYS A 215 -9.34 -3.91 -12.84
C LYS A 215 -9.18 -4.51 -11.45
N GLN A 216 -9.14 -5.84 -11.36
CA GLN A 216 -8.97 -6.55 -10.10
C GLN A 216 -7.68 -6.12 -9.40
N VAL A 217 -6.54 -6.13 -10.10
CA VAL A 217 -5.26 -5.77 -9.47
C VAL A 217 -5.19 -4.29 -9.08
N ILE A 218 -5.85 -3.39 -9.83
CA ILE A 218 -6.00 -1.98 -9.43
C ILE A 218 -6.79 -1.86 -8.11
N PHE A 219 -7.85 -2.65 -7.93
CA PHE A 219 -8.61 -2.64 -6.69
C PHE A 219 -7.86 -3.28 -5.52
N GLU A 220 -7.10 -4.34 -5.77
CA GLU A 220 -6.18 -4.93 -4.79
C GLU A 220 -5.12 -3.90 -4.36
N PHE A 221 -4.58 -3.13 -5.30
CA PHE A 221 -3.66 -2.02 -4.99
C PHE A 221 -4.28 -0.94 -4.11
N LEU A 222 -5.50 -0.49 -4.42
CA LEU A 222 -6.21 0.47 -3.58
C LEU A 222 -6.45 -0.08 -2.17
N GLY A 223 -6.91 -1.32 -2.06
CA GLY A 223 -7.13 -1.96 -0.76
C GLY A 223 -5.84 -2.13 0.05
N PHE A 224 -4.73 -2.44 -0.61
CA PHE A 224 -3.41 -2.49 0.01
C PHE A 224 -2.99 -1.11 0.54
N MET A 225 -3.17 -0.05 -0.24
CA MET A 225 -2.85 1.33 0.19
C MET A 225 -3.72 1.76 1.37
N ASP A 226 -5.04 1.53 1.30
CA ASP A 226 -5.96 1.84 2.40
C ASP A 226 -5.60 1.06 3.69
N THR A 227 -4.99 -0.13 3.58
CA THR A 227 -4.61 -0.96 4.75
C THR A 227 -3.27 -0.57 5.35
N PHE A 228 -2.25 -0.28 4.54
CA PHE A 228 -0.86 -0.20 5.02
C PHE A 228 -0.25 1.20 5.02
N THR A 229 -0.99 2.22 4.54
CA THR A 229 -0.57 3.63 4.58
C THR A 229 -1.28 4.46 5.65
N ASP A 230 -2.31 3.90 6.30
CA ASP A 230 -2.96 4.56 7.44
C ASP A 230 -2.01 4.54 8.65
N PRO A 231 -1.69 5.69 9.27
CA PRO A 231 -0.88 5.75 10.48
C PRO A 231 -1.50 5.00 11.68
N GLY A 232 -2.76 4.58 11.59
CA GLY A 232 -3.44 3.76 12.60
C GLY A 232 -3.03 2.29 12.67
N TYR A 233 -2.27 1.76 11.69
CA TYR A 233 -1.66 0.42 11.77
C TYR A 233 -0.18 0.51 12.13
#